data_AF-A0A3A0A3Y4-F1
#
_entry.id   AF-A0A3A0A3Y4-F1
#
_cell.length_a   1.000
_cell.length_b   1.000
_cell.length_c   1.000
_cell.angle_alpha   90.00
_cell.angle_beta   90.00
_cell.angle_gamma   90.00
#
_symmetry.space_group_name_H-M   'P 1'
#
loop_
_entity.id
_entity.type
_entity.pdbx_description
1 polymer ?
#
loop_
_entity_poly.entity_id
_entity_poly.type
_entity_poly.pdbx_seq_one_letter_code
_entity_poly.pdbx_strand_id
1 'polypeptide(L)' 'MASAPVRHLTYADLDALPDQGRYEVWDGVLLEMPASGHLHSSIGVRISARLELFVEEHNLGSVSGAD' A
#
# COMPACT_ATOMS: atom_id res chain seq x y z
N MET A 1 -38.15 -0.52 -8.49
CA MET A 1 -37.21 -1.67 -8.52
C MET A 1 -36.28 -1.51 -7.34
N ALA A 2 -36.12 -2.53 -6.49
CA ALA A 2 -35.17 -2.47 -5.37
C ALA A 2 -33.75 -2.69 -5.89
N SER A 3 -32.80 -1.83 -5.50
CA SER A 3 -31.38 -2.00 -5.83
C SER A 3 -30.83 -3.23 -5.09
N ALA A 4 -29.98 -4.02 -5.75
CA ALA A 4 -29.24 -5.08 -5.07
C ALA A 4 -28.35 -4.49 -3.96
N PRO A 5 -28.15 -5.21 -2.83
CA PRO A 5 -27.25 -4.76 -1.78
C PRO A 5 -25.83 -4.60 -2.31
N VAL A 6 -25.22 -3.45 -2.04
CA VAL A 6 -23.81 -3.20 -2.36
C VAL A 6 -22.97 -4.10 -1.47
N ARG A 7 -22.22 -5.02 -2.06
CA ARG A 7 -21.23 -5.82 -1.33
C ARG A 7 -20.00 -4.96 -1.07
N HIS A 8 -19.69 -4.74 0.20
CA HIS A 8 -18.41 -4.18 0.62
C HIS A 8 -17.31 -5.25 0.52
N LEU A 9 -16.16 -4.88 -0.03
CA LEU A 9 -15.00 -5.74 -0.14
C LEU A 9 -14.28 -5.86 1.20
N THR A 10 -13.62 -7.00 1.38
CA THR A 10 -12.89 -7.36 2.60
C THR A 10 -11.40 -7.53 2.29
N TYR A 11 -10.59 -7.72 3.32
CA TYR A 11 -9.20 -8.11 3.16
C TYR A 11 -9.03 -9.41 2.35
N ALA A 12 -9.91 -10.41 2.57
CA ALA A 12 -9.85 -11.67 1.83
C ALA A 12 -10.14 -11.47 0.32
N ASP A 13 -10.96 -10.48 -0.02
CA ASP A 13 -11.18 -10.12 -1.43
C ASP A 13 -9.94 -9.46 -2.04
N LEU A 14 -9.23 -8.63 -1.27
CA LEU A 14 -7.98 -7.98 -1.68
C LEU A 14 -6.85 -9.01 -1.87
N ASP A 15 -6.67 -9.92 -0.91
CA ASP A 15 -5.64 -10.98 -0.94
C ASP A 15 -5.82 -11.97 -2.10
N ALA A 16 -7.07 -12.15 -2.54
CA ALA A 16 -7.40 -12.99 -3.69
C ALA A 16 -7.19 -12.31 -5.06
N LEU A 17 -6.85 -11.02 -5.10
CA LEU A 17 -6.58 -10.31 -6.36
C LEU A 17 -5.28 -10.78 -7.01
N PRO A 18 -5.21 -10.80 -8.34
CA PRO A 18 -3.98 -11.12 -9.04
C PRO A 18 -2.96 -9.99 -8.89
N ASP A 19 -1.67 -10.35 -8.83
CA ASP A 19 -0.55 -9.41 -8.66
C ASP A 19 -0.21 -8.65 -9.97
N GLN A 20 -1.19 -7.91 -10.49
CA GLN A 20 -1.10 -7.15 -11.76
C GLN A 20 -1.03 -5.63 -11.53
N GLY A 21 -1.18 -5.21 -10.28
CA GLY A 21 -1.26 -3.82 -9.88
C GLY A 21 -1.25 -3.69 -8.36
N ARG A 22 -1.19 -2.45 -7.88
CA ARG A 22 -1.29 -2.16 -6.45
C ARG A 22 -2.72 -1.75 -6.15
N TYR A 23 -3.34 -2.45 -5.22
CA TYR A 23 -4.72 -2.22 -4.83
C TYR A 23 -4.84 -1.97 -3.34
N GLU A 24 -5.81 -1.15 -2.97
CA GLU A 24 -6.20 -0.90 -1.59
C GLU A 24 -7.72 -1.04 -1.43
N VAL A 25 -8.17 -1.47 -0.26
CA VAL A 25 -9.60 -1.50 0.08
C VAL A 25 -9.88 -0.47 1.16
N TRP A 26 -10.60 0.59 0.82
CA TRP A 26 -10.97 1.68 1.74
C TRP A 26 -12.48 1.66 1.96
N ASP A 27 -12.93 1.49 3.20
CA ASP A 27 -14.36 1.37 3.56
C ASP A 27 -15.13 0.32 2.72
N GLY A 28 -14.43 -0.74 2.33
CA GLY A 28 -14.96 -1.81 1.48
C GLY A 28 -15.03 -1.48 -0.02
N VAL A 29 -14.35 -0.42 -0.47
CA VAL A 29 -14.24 -0.03 -1.87
C VAL A 29 -12.83 -0.33 -2.37
N LEU A 30 -12.71 -1.00 -3.53
CA LEU A 30 -11.43 -1.25 -4.17
C LEU A 30 -10.93 0.01 -4.87
N LEU A 31 -9.70 0.39 -4.58
CA LEU A 31 -8.97 1.47 -5.23
C LEU A 31 -7.71 0.90 -5.87
N GLU A 32 -7.49 1.22 -7.14
CA GLU A 32 -6.22 0.95 -7.81
C GLU A 32 -5.27 2.12 -7.57
N MET A 33 -4.08 1.85 -7.05
CA MET A 33 -3.05 2.85 -6.85
C MET A 33 -2.32 3.11 -8.17
N PRO A 34 -2.21 4.37 -8.61
CA PRO A 34 -1.41 4.69 -9.79
C PRO A 34 0.06 4.36 -9.53
N ALA A 35 0.76 3.93 -10.57
CA ALA A 35 2.19 3.70 -10.50
C ALA A 35 2.92 4.96 -10.04
N SER A 36 3.86 4.81 -9.10
CA SER A 36 4.70 5.92 -8.64
C SER A 36 5.61 6.41 -9.76
N GLY A 37 5.64 7.71 -10.01
CA GLY A 37 6.63 8.32 -10.90
C GLY A 37 8.02 8.41 -10.27
N HIS A 38 9.05 8.65 -11.09
CA HIS A 38 10.45 8.73 -10.63
C HIS A 38 10.66 9.66 -9.42
N LEU A 39 10.01 10.83 -9.41
CA LEU A 39 10.16 11.79 -8.29
C LEU A 39 9.58 11.24 -6.98
N HIS A 40 8.48 10.50 -7.05
CA HIS A 40 7.88 9.86 -5.88
C HIS A 40 8.84 8.81 -5.32
N SER A 41 9.34 7.91 -6.17
CA SER A 41 10.26 6.85 -5.76
C SER A 41 11.59 7.41 -5.21
N SER A 42 12.14 8.48 -5.81
CA SER A 42 13.39 9.07 -5.32
C SER A 42 13.26 9.70 -3.93
N ILE A 43 12.10 10.32 -3.65
CA ILE A 43 11.77 10.84 -2.32
C ILE A 43 11.58 9.69 -1.32
N GLY A 44 10.83 8.65 -1.70
CA GLY A 44 10.58 7.46 -0.87
C GLY A 44 11.88 6.77 -0.45
N VAL A 45 12.80 6.53 -1.38
CA VAL A 45 14.12 5.95 -1.10
C VAL A 45 14.94 6.84 -0.17
N ARG A 46 14.94 8.16 -0.39
CA ARG A 46 15.69 9.11 0.43
C ARG A 46 15.22 9.11 1.89
N ILE A 47 13.91 9.02 2.11
CA ILE A 47 13.31 8.95 3.45
C ILE A 47 13.62 7.60 4.09
N SER A 48 13.35 6.51 3.38
CA SER A 48 13.50 5.15 3.90
C SER A 48 14.94 4.85 4.31
N ALA A 49 15.94 5.28 3.52
CA ALA A 49 17.35 5.10 3.87
C ALA A 49 17.76 5.78 5.18
N ARG A 50 17.17 6.94 5.51
CA ARG A 50 17.45 7.64 6.78
C ARG A 50 16.75 6.99 7.95
N LEU A 51 15.50 6.58 7.73
CA LEU A 51 14.71 5.93 8.75
C LEU A 51 15.29 4.56 9.11
N GLU A 52 15.72 3.79 8.11
CA GLU A 52 16.33 2.47 8.29
C GLU A 52 17.59 2.57 9.15
N LEU A 53 18.52 3.49 8.82
CA LEU A 53 19.74 3.70 9.61
C LEU A 53 19.43 4.00 11.09
N PHE A 54 18.45 4.86 11.35
CA PHE A 54 18.06 5.19 12.72
C PHE A 54 17.42 3.99 13.43
N VAL A 55 16.50 3.29 12.77
CA VAL A 55 15.82 2.13 13.34
C VAL A 55 16.81 0.99 13.65
N GLU A 56 17.79 0.77 12.77
CA GLU A 56 18.84 -0.22 12.94
C GLU A 56 19.79 0.14 14.10
N GLU A 57 20.33 1.37 14.13
CA GLU A 57 21.24 1.84 15.18
C GLU A 57 20.64 1.71 16.58
N HIS A 58 19.33 1.91 16.68
CA HIS A 58 18.59 1.89 17.95
C HIS A 58 17.87 0.58 18.24
N ASN A 59 17.97 -0.45 17.38
CA ASN A 59 17.27 -1.73 17.50
C ASN A 59 15.75 -1.58 17.68
N LEU A 60 15.12 -0.74 16.84
CA LEU A 60 13.70 -0.38 16.97
C LEU A 60 12.74 -1.18 16.08
N GLY A 61 13.25 -2.10 15.25
CA GLY A 61 12.45 -2.92 14.34
C GLY A 61 12.94 -2.88 12.90
N SER A 62 12.02 -2.72 11.95
CA SER A 62 12.30 -2.73 10.50
C SER A 62 11.46 -1.67 9.75
N VAL A 63 11.99 -1.12 8.66
CA VAL A 63 11.26 -0.21 7.76
C VAL A 63 10.83 -0.94 6.47
N SER A 64 9.63 -0.63 5.95
CA SER A 64 9.10 -1.17 4.70
C SER A 64 8.24 -0.14 3.96
N GLY A 65 7.93 -0.38 2.68
CA GLY A 65 7.01 0.45 1.88
C GLY A 65 7.69 1.68 1.24
N ALA A 66 8.91 1.48 0.73
CA ALA A 66 9.69 2.54 0.06
C ALA A 66 9.33 2.72 -1.42
N ASP A 67 8.46 1.86 -1.94
CA ASP A 67 8.18 1.59 -3.35
C ASP A 67 6.73 1.89 -3.76
#